data_AF-A0A954B6J9-F1
#
_entry.id   AF-A0A954B6J9-F1
#
_cell.length_a   1.000
_cell.length_b   1.000
_cell.length_c   1.000
_cell.angle_alpha   90.00
_cell.angle_beta   90.00
_cell.angle_gamma   90.00
#
_symmetry.space_group_name_H-M   'P 1'
#
loop_
_entity.id
_entity.type
_entity.pdbx_description
1 polymer ?
#
loop_
_entity_poly.entity_id
_entity_poly.type
_entity_poly.pdbx_seq_one_letter_code
_entity_poly.pdbx_strand_id
1 'polypeptide(L)' 'DIGSMAALEQYQRWRRFESTSLSYGMDALTRLFSNDLPPLRFARDIGIGAVNAVGPLRRFFMRQAGADVGRLPSLMAPF' A
#
# COMPACT_ATOMS: atom_id res chain seq x y z
N ASP A 1 10.73 13.12 26.98
CA ASP A 1 9.80 14.09 26.37
C ASP A 1 9.48 13.65 24.95
N ILE A 2 8.19 13.49 24.64
CA ILE A 2 7.69 13.01 23.34
C ILE A 2 7.89 14.03 22.21
N GLY A 3 8.02 15.32 22.54
CA GLY A 3 8.28 16.40 21.57
C GLY A 3 9.77 16.69 21.35
N SER A 4 10.67 15.97 22.02
CA SER A 4 12.10 16.22 21.91
C SER A 4 12.62 15.92 20.50
N MET A 5 13.60 16.70 20.04
CA MET A 5 14.24 16.51 18.72
C MET A 5 14.77 15.09 18.54
N ALA A 6 15.35 14.49 19.58
CA ALA A 6 15.84 13.11 19.54
C ALA A 6 14.72 12.08 19.27
N ALA A 7 13.55 12.26 19.88
CA ALA A 7 12.39 11.39 19.65
C ALA A 7 11.82 11.59 18.23
N LEU A 8 11.74 12.83 17.76
CA LEU A 8 11.27 13.16 16.41
C LEU A 8 12.20 12.66 15.31
N GLU A 9 13.53 12.75 15.50
CA GLU A 9 14.51 12.20 14.55
C GLU A 9 14.38 10.68 14.42
N GLN A 10 14.20 9.97 15.54
CA GLN A 10 13.99 8.52 15.52
C GLN A 10 12.68 8.16 14.83
N TYR A 11 11.61 8.90 15.10
CA TYR A 11 10.32 8.72 14.44
C TYR A 11 10.39 9.01 12.93
N GLN A 12 11.00 10.13 12.53
CA GLN A 12 11.20 10.47 11.12
C GLN A 12 12.03 9.42 10.39
N ARG A 13 13.11 8.90 10.99
CA ARG A 13 13.91 7.83 10.38
C ARG A 13 13.07 6.57 10.12
N TRP A 14 12.17 6.22 11.04
CA TRP A 14 11.29 5.07 10.89
C TRP A 14 10.19 5.31 9.84
N ARG A 15 9.51 6.45 9.88
CA ARG A 15 8.37 6.75 9.00
C ARG A 15 8.74 7.19 7.60
N ARG A 16 9.88 7.86 7.40
CA ARG A 16 10.24 8.43 6.09
C ARG A 16 10.20 7.36 4.99
N PHE A 17 10.69 6.17 5.28
CA PHE A 17 10.75 5.10 4.29
C PHE A 17 9.36 4.59 3.93
N GLU A 18 8.50 4.40 4.95
CA GLU A 18 7.12 3.98 4.76
C GLU A 18 6.31 5.03 4.00
N SER A 19 6.41 6.31 4.40
CA SER A 19 5.70 7.42 3.76
C SER A 19 6.15 7.64 2.31
N THR A 20 7.46 7.57 2.03
CA THR A 20 7.96 7.68 0.66
C THR A 20 7.48 6.52 -0.21
N SER A 21 7.55 5.29 0.29
CA SER A 21 7.09 4.11 -0.45
C SER A 21 5.58 4.18 -0.75
N LEU A 22 4.79 4.60 0.24
CA LEU A 22 3.35 4.79 0.06
C LEU A 22 3.04 5.87 -0.97
N SER A 23 3.73 7.02 -0.91
CA SER A 23 3.57 8.11 -1.89
C SER A 23 3.85 7.63 -3.30
N TYR A 24 4.98 6.95 -3.52
CA TYR A 24 5.30 6.38 -4.83
C TYR A 24 4.28 5.35 -5.31
N GLY A 25 3.77 4.51 -4.40
CA GLY A 25 2.72 3.54 -4.71
C GLY A 25 1.44 4.22 -5.19
N MET A 26 1.02 5.30 -4.53
CA MET A 26 -0.17 6.06 -4.90
C MET A 26 -0.01 6.81 -6.22
N ASP A 27 1.16 7.39 -6.47
CA ASP A 27 1.47 8.03 -7.76
C ASP A 27 1.47 7.02 -8.90
N ALA A 28 2.04 5.83 -8.66
CA ALA A 28 2.03 4.73 -9.63
C ALA A 28 0.61 4.24 -9.93
N LEU A 29 -0.24 4.07 -8.91
CA LEU A 29 -1.64 3.70 -9.08
C LEU A 29 -2.41 4.77 -9.87
N THR A 30 -2.26 6.03 -9.48
CA THR A 30 -2.87 7.16 -10.21
C THR A 30 -2.45 7.15 -11.67
N ARG A 31 -1.15 7.01 -11.95
CA ARG A 31 -0.67 6.94 -13.32
C ARG A 31 -1.19 5.72 -14.08
N LEU A 32 -1.22 4.55 -13.43
CA LEU A 32 -1.68 3.30 -14.04
C LEU A 32 -3.16 3.37 -14.43
N PHE A 33 -4.01 4.05 -13.66
CA PHE A 33 -5.46 4.10 -13.89
C PHE A 33 -5.95 5.37 -14.60
N SER A 34 -5.25 6.49 -14.50
CA SER A 34 -5.66 7.77 -15.10
C SER A 34 -5.09 8.04 -16.49
N ASN A 35 -4.38 7.08 -17.09
CA ASN A 35 -3.79 7.22 -18.43
C ASN A 35 -4.32 6.14 -19.39
N ASP A 36 -4.46 6.51 -20.66
CA ASP A 36 -4.91 5.63 -21.74
C ASP A 36 -3.77 5.13 -22.65
N LEU A 37 -2.52 5.27 -22.21
CA LEU A 37 -1.37 4.78 -22.96
C LEU A 37 -1.50 3.26 -23.17
N PRO A 38 -1.38 2.75 -24.42
CA PRO A 38 -1.54 1.33 -24.73
C PRO A 38 -0.77 0.34 -23.84
N PRO A 39 0.51 0.56 -23.48
CA PRO A 39 1.22 -0.34 -22.60
C PRO A 39 0.70 -0.35 -21.15
N LEU A 40 0.27 0.81 -20.63
CA LEU A 40 -0.32 0.90 -19.28
C LEU A 40 -1.69 0.24 -19.22
N ARG A 41 -2.50 0.43 -20.27
CA ARG A 41 -3.79 -0.26 -20.42
C ARG A 41 -3.60 -1.77 -20.45
N PHE A 42 -2.67 -2.27 -21.26
CA PHE A 42 -2.37 -3.70 -21.34
C PHE A 42 -1.90 -4.28 -20.00
N ALA A 43 -1.00 -3.57 -19.30
CA ALA A 43 -0.56 -3.98 -17.96
C ALA A 43 -1.72 -4.03 -16.96
N ARG A 44 -2.63 -3.04 -17.00
CA ARG A 44 -3.84 -2.99 -16.17
C ARG A 44 -4.76 -4.19 -16.45
N ASP A 45 -5.05 -4.44 -17.72
CA ASP A 45 -5.95 -5.51 -18.14
C ASP A 45 -5.41 -6.89 -17.74
N ILE A 46 -4.11 -7.14 -17.93
CA ILE A 46 -3.45 -8.36 -17.44
C ILE A 46 -3.54 -8.45 -15.92
N GLY A 47 -3.22 -7.37 -15.21
CA GLY A 47 -3.23 -7.36 -13.75
C GLY A 47 -4.61 -7.71 -13.18
N ILE A 48 -5.66 -7.05 -13.67
CA ILE A 48 -7.04 -7.31 -13.24
C ILE A 48 -7.48 -8.72 -13.65
N GLY A 49 -7.15 -9.17 -14.86
CA GLY A 49 -7.41 -10.53 -15.31
C GLY A 49 -6.77 -11.59 -14.41
N ALA A 50 -5.51 -11.39 -14.03
CA ALA A 50 -4.78 -12.29 -13.13
C ALA A 50 -5.40 -12.34 -11.73
N VAL A 51 -5.78 -11.19 -11.16
CA VAL A 51 -6.47 -11.14 -9.84
C VAL A 51 -7.78 -11.90 -9.88
N ASN A 52 -8.54 -11.79 -10.97
CA ASN A 52 -9.82 -12.48 -11.11
C ASN A 52 -9.65 -13.99 -11.35
N ALA A 53 -8.63 -14.40 -12.10
CA ALA A 53 -8.38 -15.81 -12.42
C ALA A 53 -7.69 -16.59 -11.28
N VAL A 54 -6.84 -15.92 -10.48
CA VAL A 54 -6.00 -16.59 -9.47
C VAL A 54 -6.55 -16.33 -8.07
N GLY A 55 -7.27 -17.31 -7.51
CA GLY A 55 -7.90 -17.23 -6.19
C GLY A 55 -6.97 -16.78 -5.03
N PRO A 56 -5.73 -17.29 -4.92
CA PRO A 56 -4.76 -16.80 -3.95
C PRO A 56 -4.41 -15.32 -4.12
N LEU A 57 -4.27 -14.86 -5.37
CA LEU A 57 -3.96 -13.47 -5.69
C LEU A 57 -5.12 -12.55 -5.30
N ARG A 58 -6.36 -12.95 -5.62
CA ARG A 58 -7.57 -12.27 -5.15
C ARG A 58 -7.59 -12.11 -3.63
N ARG A 59 -7.37 -13.21 -2.90
CA ARG A 59 -7.35 -13.20 -1.42
C ARG A 59 -6.26 -12.29 -0.87
N PHE A 60 -5.07 -12.30 -1.49
CA PHE A 60 -3.97 -11.43 -1.11
C PHE A 60 -4.36 -9.95 -1.22
N PHE A 61 -4.87 -9.52 -2.37
CA PHE A 61 -5.31 -8.13 -2.57
C PHE A 61 -6.46 -7.73 -1.65
N MET A 62 -7.43 -8.62 -1.40
CA MET A 62 -8.52 -8.35 -0.44
C MET A 62 -7.99 -8.11 0.97
N ARG A 63 -7.04 -8.93 1.45
CA ARG A 63 -6.42 -8.74 2.76
C ARG A 63 -5.61 -7.44 2.82
N GLN A 64 -4.87 -7.13 1.75
CA GLN A 64 -4.10 -5.89 1.67
C GLN A 64 -5.00 -4.64 1.71
N ALA A 65 -6.16 -4.68 1.05
CA ALA A 65 -7.15 -3.61 1.07
C ALA A 65 -7.92 -3.53 2.41
N GLY A 66 -8.14 -4.67 3.08
CA GLY A 66 -8.82 -4.75 4.37
C GLY A 66 -8.00 -4.28 5.57
N ALA A 67 -6.78 -3.77 5.36
CA ALA A 67 -5.83 -3.43 6.43
C ALA A 67 -5.42 -4.64 7.33
N ASP A 68 -5.60 -5.87 6.84
CA ASP A 68 -5.24 -7.11 7.54
C ASP A 68 -3.75 -7.49 7.38
N VAL A 69 -2.98 -6.66 6.67
CA VAL A 69 -1.57 -6.91 6.35
C VAL A 69 -0.71 -5.91 7.12
N GLY A 70 -0.29 -6.31 8.33
CA GLY A 70 0.54 -5.49 9.20
C GLY A 70 0.31 -5.78 10.68
N ARG A 71 1.03 -5.06 11.55
CA ARG A 71 0.77 -5.09 12.99
C ARG A 71 -0.50 -4.26 13.23
N LEU A 72 -1.65 -4.93 13.36
CA LEU A 72 -2.93 -4.27 13.67
C LEU A 72 -2.73 -3.33 14.88
N PRO A 73 -3.26 -2.09 14.85
CA PRO A 73 -3.23 -1.21 16.01
C PRO A 73 -3.83 -1.94 17.21
N SER A 74 -3.24 -1.76 18.40
CA SER A 74 -3.73 -2.37 19.64
C SER A 74 -5.21 -2.07 19.95
N LEU A 75 -5.78 -1.04 19.31
CA LEU A 75 -7.19 -0.65 19.40
C LEU A 75 -8.15 -1.56 18.61
N MET A 76 -7.65 -2.44 17.74
CA MET A 76 -8.44 -3.41 16.96
C MET A 76 -8.30 -4.85 17.47
N ALA A 77 -7.48 -5.09 18.50
CA ALA A 77 -7.39 -6.40 19.13
C ALA A 77 -8.63 -6.65 20.02
N PRO A 78 -9.27 -7.83 19.96
CA PRO A 78 -10.34 -8.18 20.90
C PRO A 78 -9.77 -8.25 22.32
N PHE A 79 -10.52 -7.70 23.28
CA PHE A 79 -10.18 -7.64 24.71
C PHE A 79 -10.11 -9.03 25.34
#